data_AF-A0A1X1UBF0-F1
#
_entry.id   AF-A0A1X1UBF0-F1
#
_cell.length_a   1.000
_cell.length_b   1.000
_cell.length_c   1.000
_cell.angle_alpha   90.00
_cell.angle_beta   90.00
_cell.angle_gamma   90.00
#
_symmetry.space_group_name_H-M   'P 1'
#
loop_
_entity.id
_entity.type
_entity.pdbx_description
1 polymer ?
#
loop_
_entity_poly.entity_id
_entity_poly.type
_entity_poly.pdbx_seq_one_letter_code
_entity_poly.pdbx_strand_id
1 'polypeptide(L)'
;MGVLLWFAPWGLYWVLVGNAPPVIAAVVALAAALAAAATGREPSLRVLAGGALATFTLLAVLPWGCAAAPRWLLALSFAGLFATLLTGVALRRSVMEAVVTADVAAPVAQSELFAPLVKRLTWAWLGALAAMTVCAAVPPIALADAAARQPHDPLIYLCYWVIPFGILSVAAIGSRLLADRMTAGFGDAVRKTSFVAFIDLEIDQLYYLATEHAKREIGPGEEAYNITVGTKGTPLVGDETRVSWPSTYKVRQRRG
;
A
#
# COMPACT_ATOMS: atom_id res chain seq x y z
N MET A 1 6.32 9.02 6.16
CA MET A 1 5.29 10.02 6.55
C MET A 1 4.68 10.83 5.38
N GLY A 2 5.32 10.93 4.20
CA GLY A 2 4.78 11.72 3.08
C GLY A 2 3.52 11.15 2.42
N VAL A 3 3.27 9.84 2.49
CA VAL A 3 2.18 9.20 1.73
C VAL A 3 0.80 9.37 2.38
N LEU A 4 0.74 9.46 3.72
CA LEU A 4 -0.49 9.78 4.46
C LEU A 4 -1.07 11.15 4.07
N LEU A 5 -0.21 12.10 3.70
CA LEU A 5 -0.61 13.43 3.24
C LEU A 5 -1.52 13.38 2.00
N TRP A 6 -1.39 12.33 1.18
CA TRP A 6 -2.13 12.20 -0.09
C TRP A 6 -3.54 11.64 0.10
N PHE A 7 -3.78 10.95 1.22
CA PHE A 7 -5.13 10.52 1.62
C PHE A 7 -5.85 11.57 2.48
N ALA A 8 -5.13 12.62 2.91
CA ALA A 8 -5.67 13.69 3.76
C ALA A 8 -6.96 14.34 3.22
N PRO A 9 -7.15 14.58 1.90
CA PRO A 9 -8.39 15.16 1.39
C PRO A 9 -9.64 14.33 1.73
N TRP A 10 -9.56 13.00 1.62
CA TRP A 10 -10.66 12.11 1.98
C TRP A 10 -10.87 12.02 3.48
N GLY A 11 -9.79 11.89 4.26
CA GLY A 11 -9.90 11.90 5.73
C GLY A 11 -10.54 13.18 6.25
N LEU A 12 -10.10 14.33 5.74
CA LEU A 12 -10.63 15.65 6.10
C LEU A 12 -12.11 15.78 5.72
N TYR A 13 -12.48 15.36 4.50
CA TYR A 13 -13.87 15.36 4.07
C TYR A 13 -14.76 14.48 4.96
N TRP A 14 -14.33 13.25 5.27
CA TRP A 14 -15.08 12.32 6.11
C TRP A 14 -15.29 12.82 7.53
N VAL A 15 -14.31 13.54 8.09
CA VAL A 15 -14.47 14.19 9.40
C VAL A 15 -15.46 15.36 9.31
N LEU A 16 -15.36 16.18 8.26
CA LEU A 16 -16.15 17.40 8.14
C LEU A 16 -17.59 17.16 7.69
N VAL A 17 -17.86 16.17 6.86
CA VAL A 17 -19.20 15.95 6.29
C VAL A 17 -20.26 15.59 7.35
N GLY A 18 -19.82 15.07 8.51
CA GLY A 18 -20.70 14.83 9.66
C GLY A 18 -20.87 16.02 10.60
N ASN A 19 -20.03 17.06 10.46
CA ASN A 19 -19.94 18.18 11.41
C ASN A 19 -20.19 19.56 10.76
N ALA A 20 -20.17 19.64 9.44
CA ALA A 20 -20.28 20.88 8.67
C ALA A 20 -21.14 20.67 7.42
N PRO A 21 -21.69 21.76 6.83
CA PRO A 21 -22.38 21.68 5.54
C PRO A 21 -21.50 20.97 4.50
N PRO A 22 -22.06 20.01 3.75
CA PRO A 22 -21.25 19.08 2.96
C PRO A 22 -20.52 19.76 1.79
N VAL A 23 -21.05 20.88 1.29
CA VAL A 23 -20.36 21.72 0.28
C VAL A 23 -19.11 22.36 0.88
N ILE A 24 -19.18 22.88 2.11
CA ILE A 24 -18.01 23.47 2.79
C ILE A 24 -16.96 22.39 3.04
N ALA A 25 -17.38 21.21 3.51
CA ALA A 25 -16.50 20.06 3.67
C ALA A 25 -15.79 19.68 2.35
N ALA A 26 -16.52 19.66 1.23
CA ALA A 26 -15.96 19.37 -0.09
C ALA A 26 -14.96 20.43 -0.56
N VAL A 27 -15.26 21.72 -0.35
CA VAL A 27 -14.35 22.83 -0.72
C VAL A 27 -13.06 22.78 0.10
N VAL A 28 -13.16 22.50 1.40
CA VAL A 28 -11.98 22.35 2.28
C VAL A 28 -11.13 21.15 1.87
N ALA A 29 -11.76 20.02 1.52
CA ALA A 29 -11.07 18.86 0.99
C ALA A 29 -10.43 19.12 -0.39
N LEU A 30 -11.07 19.92 -1.24
CA LEU A 30 -10.53 20.35 -2.53
C LEU A 30 -9.28 21.22 -2.34
N ALA A 31 -9.28 22.15 -1.39
CA ALA A 31 -8.11 22.95 -1.05
C ALA A 31 -6.94 22.07 -0.57
N ALA A 32 -7.21 21.06 0.26
CA ALA A 32 -6.21 20.07 0.66
C ALA A 32 -5.67 19.27 -0.54
N ALA A 33 -6.55 18.89 -1.48
CA ALA A 33 -6.15 18.18 -2.69
C ALA A 33 -5.24 19.04 -3.61
N LEU A 34 -5.53 20.33 -3.75
CA LEU A 34 -4.68 21.28 -4.47
C LEU A 34 -3.30 21.43 -3.82
N ALA A 35 -3.27 21.55 -2.49
CA ALA A 35 -2.02 21.62 -1.74
C ALA A 35 -1.18 20.34 -1.92
N ALA A 36 -1.81 19.15 -1.83
CA ALA A 36 -1.14 17.89 -2.11
C ALA A 36 -0.60 17.84 -3.54
N ALA A 37 -1.41 18.18 -4.54
CA ALA A 37 -1.01 18.20 -5.95
C ALA A 37 0.21 19.11 -6.22
N ALA A 38 0.29 20.27 -5.56
CA ALA A 38 1.41 21.21 -5.68
C ALA A 38 2.75 20.62 -5.18
N THR A 39 2.70 19.67 -4.24
CA THR A 39 3.90 19.04 -3.66
C THR A 39 4.35 17.76 -4.39
N GLY A 40 3.57 17.28 -5.35
CA GLY A 40 3.72 15.94 -5.95
C GLY A 40 4.73 15.81 -7.06
N ARG A 41 5.89 15.22 -6.76
CA ARG A 41 6.86 14.85 -7.80
C ARG A 41 6.62 13.46 -8.39
N GLU A 42 6.08 12.50 -7.62
CA GLU A 42 5.94 11.12 -8.08
C GLU A 42 4.69 10.84 -8.94
N PRO A 43 4.82 10.02 -10.00
CA PRO A 43 3.74 9.77 -10.96
C PRO A 43 2.60 8.90 -10.42
N SER A 44 2.85 8.03 -9.44
CA SER A 44 1.83 7.21 -8.74
C SER A 44 0.92 8.08 -7.87
N LEU A 45 1.52 9.00 -7.11
CA LEU A 45 0.82 9.94 -6.23
C LEU A 45 0.03 11.00 -7.00
N ARG A 46 0.45 11.34 -8.23
CA ARG A 46 -0.34 12.21 -9.14
C ARG A 46 -1.70 11.61 -9.52
N VAL A 47 -1.81 10.28 -9.64
CA VAL A 47 -3.11 9.63 -9.93
C VAL A 47 -4.06 9.83 -8.75
N LEU A 48 -3.56 9.70 -7.52
CA LEU A 48 -4.34 9.91 -6.31
C LEU A 48 -4.77 11.38 -6.17
N ALA A 49 -3.87 12.34 -6.42
CA ALA A 49 -4.22 13.77 -6.38
C ALA A 49 -5.18 14.19 -7.50
N GLY A 50 -4.99 13.74 -8.74
CA GLY A 50 -5.94 13.98 -9.83
C GLY A 50 -7.32 13.40 -9.50
N GLY A 51 -7.31 12.22 -8.90
CA GLY A 51 -8.49 11.57 -8.36
C GLY A 51 -9.23 12.35 -7.27
N ALA A 52 -8.48 12.90 -6.32
CA ALA A 52 -9.00 13.75 -5.25
C ALA A 52 -9.62 15.01 -5.84
N LEU A 53 -8.90 15.70 -6.73
CA LEU A 53 -9.38 16.90 -7.40
C LEU A 53 -10.66 16.63 -8.16
N ALA A 54 -10.72 15.57 -8.97
CA ALA A 54 -11.93 15.18 -9.70
C ALA A 54 -13.10 14.89 -8.74
N THR A 55 -12.86 14.11 -7.68
CA THR A 55 -13.90 13.74 -6.71
C THR A 55 -14.45 14.96 -5.97
N PHE A 56 -13.58 15.80 -5.39
CA PHE A 56 -14.04 16.94 -4.59
C PHE A 56 -14.59 18.09 -5.44
N THR A 57 -14.13 18.25 -6.68
CA THR A 57 -14.78 19.18 -7.63
C THR A 57 -16.19 18.71 -7.93
N LEU A 58 -16.38 17.42 -8.21
CA LEU A 58 -17.72 16.84 -8.41
C LEU A 58 -18.59 17.05 -7.17
N LEU A 59 -18.10 16.73 -5.97
CA LEU A 59 -18.85 16.89 -4.72
C LEU A 59 -19.21 18.35 -4.40
N ALA A 60 -18.37 19.31 -4.80
CA ALA A 60 -18.64 20.73 -4.61
C ALA A 60 -19.68 21.30 -5.60
N VAL A 61 -19.72 20.79 -6.83
CA VAL A 61 -20.58 21.31 -7.91
C VAL A 61 -21.94 20.58 -7.98
N LEU A 62 -21.95 19.27 -7.75
CA LEU A 62 -23.15 18.43 -7.91
C LEU A 62 -24.38 18.91 -7.10
N PRO A 63 -24.25 19.41 -5.86
CA PRO A 63 -25.37 19.95 -5.08
C PRO A 63 -26.14 21.10 -5.73
N TRP A 64 -25.50 21.85 -6.63
CA TRP A 64 -26.12 22.98 -7.32
C TRP A 64 -26.96 22.56 -8.52
N GLY A 65 -26.62 21.42 -9.14
CA GLY A 65 -27.30 20.93 -10.34
C GLY A 65 -28.35 19.86 -10.09
N CYS A 66 -28.35 19.23 -8.92
CA CYS A 66 -29.27 18.13 -8.61
C CYS A 66 -29.75 18.18 -7.16
N ALA A 67 -31.05 18.38 -6.96
CA ALA A 67 -31.67 18.43 -5.63
C ALA A 67 -31.52 17.12 -4.83
N ALA A 68 -31.33 15.99 -5.52
CA ALA A 68 -31.05 14.71 -4.89
C ALA A 68 -29.55 14.53 -4.57
N ALA A 69 -28.63 15.39 -5.00
CA ALA A 69 -27.21 15.20 -4.79
C ALA A 69 -26.75 15.12 -3.32
N PRO A 70 -27.29 15.90 -2.37
CA PRO A 70 -26.78 15.91 -0.99
C PRO A 70 -26.78 14.53 -0.31
N ARG A 71 -27.76 13.66 -0.61
CA ARG A 71 -27.85 12.31 -0.02
C ARG A 71 -26.82 11.32 -0.60
N TRP A 72 -26.20 11.65 -1.74
CA TRP A 72 -25.21 10.79 -2.40
C TRP A 72 -23.77 11.17 -2.10
N LEU A 73 -23.54 12.34 -1.48
CA LEU A 73 -22.19 12.91 -1.35
C LEU A 73 -21.20 12.01 -0.59
N LEU A 74 -21.64 11.29 0.44
CA LEU A 74 -20.77 10.36 1.16
C LEU A 74 -20.45 9.11 0.31
N ALA A 75 -21.46 8.52 -0.33
CA ALA A 75 -21.28 7.36 -1.21
C ALA A 75 -20.37 7.71 -2.40
N LEU A 76 -20.55 8.89 -3.00
CA LEU A 76 -19.72 9.39 -4.09
C LEU A 76 -18.27 9.65 -3.66
N SER A 77 -18.02 10.02 -2.40
CA SER A 77 -16.66 10.16 -1.86
C SER A 77 -15.93 8.81 -1.79
N PHE A 78 -16.60 7.77 -1.28
CA PHE A 78 -16.05 6.41 -1.26
C PHE A 78 -15.86 5.85 -2.66
N ALA A 79 -16.85 6.06 -3.55
CA ALA A 79 -16.78 5.67 -4.96
C ALA A 79 -15.62 6.37 -5.68
N GLY A 80 -15.42 7.66 -5.42
CA GLY A 80 -14.30 8.43 -5.93
C GLY A 80 -12.97 7.82 -5.50
N LEU A 81 -12.77 7.57 -4.20
CA LEU A 81 -11.53 6.93 -3.73
C LEU A 81 -11.33 5.54 -4.36
N PHE A 82 -12.37 4.71 -4.41
CA PHE A 82 -12.34 3.40 -5.07
C PHE A 82 -11.92 3.51 -6.54
N ALA A 83 -12.56 4.38 -7.31
CA ALA A 83 -12.27 4.59 -8.72
C ALA A 83 -10.83 5.07 -8.94
N THR A 84 -10.31 5.90 -8.05
CA THR A 84 -8.92 6.41 -8.16
C THR A 84 -7.89 5.34 -7.90
N LEU A 85 -8.11 4.48 -6.90
CA LEU A 85 -7.26 3.32 -6.66
C LEU A 85 -7.36 2.30 -7.81
N LEU A 86 -8.57 2.04 -8.31
CA LEU A 86 -8.79 1.16 -9.46
C LEU A 86 -8.08 1.69 -10.72
N THR A 87 -8.13 3.00 -10.95
CA THR A 87 -7.42 3.67 -12.05
C THR A 87 -5.90 3.54 -11.88
N GLY A 88 -5.39 3.68 -10.65
CA GLY A 88 -3.98 3.42 -10.34
C GLY A 88 -3.56 1.98 -10.68
N VAL A 89 -4.39 1.00 -10.35
CA VAL A 89 -4.17 -0.42 -10.73
C VAL A 89 -4.18 -0.59 -12.25
N ALA A 90 -5.16 -0.02 -12.95
CA ALA A 90 -5.28 -0.11 -14.40
C ALA A 90 -4.07 0.50 -15.13
N LEU A 91 -3.53 1.61 -14.60
CA LEU A 91 -2.34 2.29 -15.12
C LEU A 91 -1.02 1.62 -14.69
N ARG A 92 -1.05 0.50 -13.97
CA ARG A 92 0.11 -0.14 -13.32
C ARG A 92 0.93 0.81 -12.43
N ARG A 93 0.26 1.81 -11.85
CA ARG A 93 0.83 2.80 -10.91
C ARG A 93 0.15 2.61 -9.56
N SER A 94 0.54 1.54 -8.86
CA SER A 94 -0.18 1.19 -7.64
C SER A 94 0.20 2.16 -6.50
N VAL A 95 -0.82 2.82 -5.94
CA VAL A 95 -0.64 3.74 -4.81
C VAL A 95 -0.10 2.99 -3.60
N MET A 96 -0.55 1.74 -3.39
CA MET A 96 -0.07 0.93 -2.28
C MET A 96 1.39 0.49 -2.40
N GLU A 97 1.93 0.31 -3.61
CA GLU A 97 3.37 0.13 -3.76
C GLU A 97 4.13 1.35 -3.25
N ALA A 98 3.71 2.56 -3.64
CA ALA A 98 4.33 3.80 -3.18
C ALA A 98 4.20 4.02 -1.66
N VAL A 99 3.09 3.58 -1.05
CA VAL A 99 2.91 3.61 0.42
C VAL A 99 3.89 2.64 1.09
N VAL A 100 3.90 1.39 0.63
CA VAL A 100 4.65 0.32 1.30
C VAL A 100 6.16 0.49 1.08
N THR A 101 6.61 0.93 -0.10
CA THR A 101 8.04 1.21 -0.32
C THR A 101 8.56 2.34 0.56
N ALA A 102 7.72 3.29 0.96
CA ALA A 102 8.12 4.39 1.84
C ALA A 102 8.33 3.96 3.30
N ASP A 103 7.68 2.87 3.74
CA ASP A 103 7.74 2.38 5.13
C ASP A 103 8.66 1.16 5.30
N VAL A 104 9.19 0.59 4.21
CA VAL A 104 9.96 -0.67 4.21
C VAL A 104 11.41 -0.43 3.79
N ALA A 105 12.35 -1.13 4.43
CA ALA A 105 13.78 -1.04 4.09
C ALA A 105 14.04 -1.49 2.63
N ALA A 106 14.94 -0.80 1.94
CA ALA A 106 15.27 -1.04 0.52
C ALA A 106 15.52 -2.51 0.12
N PRO A 107 16.17 -3.36 0.94
CA PRO A 107 16.37 -4.78 0.60
C PRO A 107 15.06 -5.59 0.57
N VAL A 108 14.09 -5.22 1.40
CA VAL A 108 12.79 -5.91 1.52
C VAL A 108 11.88 -5.53 0.34
N ALA A 109 11.97 -4.29 -0.14
CA ALA A 109 11.24 -3.83 -1.33
C ALA A 109 11.68 -4.57 -2.61
N GLN A 110 12.92 -5.06 -2.67
CA GLN A 110 13.46 -5.82 -3.79
C GLN A 110 13.19 -7.33 -3.71
N SER A 111 12.52 -7.80 -2.65
CA SER A 111 12.23 -9.22 -2.47
C SER A 111 11.13 -9.72 -3.42
N GLU A 112 11.21 -10.99 -3.81
CA GLU A 112 10.18 -11.66 -4.63
C GLU A 112 8.80 -11.72 -3.93
N LEU A 113 8.78 -11.56 -2.59
CA LEU A 113 7.57 -11.55 -1.76
C LEU A 113 6.85 -10.19 -1.73
N PHE A 114 7.53 -9.12 -2.14
CA PHE A 114 6.99 -7.76 -2.11
C PHE A 114 5.83 -7.57 -3.10
N ALA A 115 6.00 -8.00 -4.34
CA ALA A 115 4.97 -7.84 -5.36
C ALA A 115 3.65 -8.61 -5.03
N PRO A 116 3.69 -9.87 -4.55
CA PRO A 116 2.50 -10.56 -4.05
C PRO A 116 1.84 -9.86 -2.85
N LEU A 117 2.63 -9.28 -1.93
CA LEU A 117 2.13 -8.54 -0.77
C LEU A 117 1.34 -7.32 -1.20
N VAL A 118 1.96 -6.46 -2.01
CA VAL A 118 1.35 -5.23 -2.50
C VAL A 118 0.10 -5.55 -3.31
N LYS A 119 0.12 -6.60 -4.14
CA LYS A 119 -1.07 -7.03 -4.90
C LYS A 119 -2.22 -7.42 -3.97
N ARG A 120 -1.99 -8.28 -2.97
CA ARG A 120 -3.03 -8.70 -2.02
C ARG A 120 -3.58 -7.52 -1.23
N LEU A 121 -2.69 -6.64 -0.75
CA LEU A 121 -3.06 -5.44 -0.02
C LEU A 121 -3.93 -4.51 -0.88
N THR A 122 -3.53 -4.27 -2.13
CA THR A 122 -4.28 -3.43 -3.07
C THR A 122 -5.70 -3.96 -3.30
N TRP A 123 -5.86 -5.27 -3.52
CA TRP A 123 -7.18 -5.88 -3.70
C TRP A 123 -8.02 -5.89 -2.42
N ALA A 124 -7.40 -6.07 -1.25
CA ALA A 124 -8.10 -5.97 0.02
C ALA A 124 -8.68 -4.56 0.24
N TRP A 125 -7.90 -3.52 -0.05
CA TRP A 125 -8.36 -2.13 0.04
C TRP A 125 -9.43 -1.79 -1.01
N LEU A 126 -9.30 -2.31 -2.23
CA LEU A 126 -10.36 -2.18 -3.24
C LEU A 126 -11.68 -2.82 -2.78
N GLY A 127 -11.61 -4.03 -2.22
CA GLY A 127 -12.78 -4.72 -1.68
C GLY A 127 -13.42 -3.98 -0.52
N ALA A 128 -12.62 -3.46 0.40
CA ALA A 128 -13.10 -2.64 1.52
C ALA A 128 -13.83 -1.39 1.03
N LEU A 129 -13.24 -0.63 0.11
CA LEU A 129 -13.85 0.59 -0.43
C LEU A 129 -15.11 0.31 -1.25
N ALA A 130 -15.13 -0.81 -2.00
CA ALA A 130 -16.34 -1.25 -2.69
C ALA A 130 -17.47 -1.54 -1.68
N ALA A 131 -17.18 -2.27 -0.61
CA ALA A 131 -18.15 -2.57 0.44
C ALA A 131 -18.64 -1.27 1.13
N MET A 132 -17.74 -0.35 1.47
CA MET A 132 -18.10 0.96 2.03
C MET A 132 -19.02 1.76 1.10
N THR A 133 -18.73 1.75 -0.22
CA THR A 133 -19.54 2.43 -1.23
C THR A 133 -20.94 1.82 -1.31
N VAL A 134 -21.05 0.49 -1.32
CA VAL A 134 -22.35 -0.21 -1.34
C VAL A 134 -23.16 0.11 -0.08
N CYS A 135 -22.55 0.03 1.11
CA CYS A 135 -23.22 0.36 2.36
C CYS A 135 -23.72 1.81 2.38
N ALA A 136 -22.90 2.76 1.93
CA ALA A 136 -23.29 4.16 1.83
C ALA A 136 -24.31 4.43 0.70
N ALA A 137 -24.47 3.54 -0.28
CA ALA A 137 -25.50 3.66 -1.31
C ALA A 137 -26.87 3.12 -0.85
N VAL A 138 -26.94 2.35 0.25
CA VAL A 138 -28.21 1.80 0.75
C VAL A 138 -29.19 2.90 1.18
N PRO A 139 -28.83 3.89 2.05
CA PRO A 139 -29.76 4.95 2.44
C PRO A 139 -30.34 5.77 1.29
N PRO A 140 -29.57 6.25 0.29
CA PRO A 140 -30.14 7.06 -0.77
C PRO A 140 -31.03 6.28 -1.74
N ILE A 141 -30.92 4.95 -1.80
CA ILE A 141 -31.74 4.07 -2.66
C ILE A 141 -32.98 3.56 -1.90
N ALA A 142 -32.77 2.91 -0.77
CA ALA A 142 -33.81 2.16 -0.05
C ALA A 142 -34.60 3.02 0.95
N LEU A 143 -34.03 4.15 1.38
CA LEU A 143 -34.59 5.01 2.43
C LEU A 143 -34.79 6.45 1.95
N ALA A 144 -34.95 6.67 0.65
CA ALA A 144 -35.07 8.00 0.05
C ALA A 144 -36.14 8.88 0.72
N ASP A 145 -37.31 8.32 1.04
CA ASP A 145 -38.41 9.01 1.70
C ASP A 145 -38.27 9.08 3.23
N ALA A 146 -37.68 8.03 3.84
CA ALA A 146 -37.43 7.98 5.27
C ALA A 146 -36.35 8.98 5.70
N ALA A 147 -35.29 9.14 4.89
CA ALA A 147 -34.22 10.11 5.13
C ALA A 147 -34.68 11.57 5.05
N ALA A 148 -35.70 11.86 4.22
CA ALA A 148 -36.30 13.19 4.14
C ALA A 148 -37.24 13.49 5.31
N ARG A 149 -37.84 12.45 5.92
CA ARG A 149 -38.88 12.56 6.96
C ARG A 149 -38.34 12.40 8.38
N GLN A 150 -37.32 11.56 8.56
CA GLN A 150 -36.61 11.29 9.81
C GLN A 150 -35.08 11.21 9.55
N PRO A 151 -34.38 12.35 9.63
CA PRO A 151 -32.93 12.41 9.44
C PRO A 151 -32.11 11.65 10.50
N HIS A 152 -32.75 11.19 11.57
CA HIS A 152 -32.12 10.49 12.70
C HIS A 152 -32.50 9.01 12.76
N ASP A 153 -32.96 8.44 11.65
CA ASP A 153 -33.17 7.00 11.56
C ASP A 153 -31.83 6.28 11.86
N PRO A 154 -31.78 5.39 12.87
CA PRO A 154 -30.56 4.67 13.23
C PRO A 154 -29.96 3.89 12.05
N LEU A 155 -30.77 3.47 11.07
CA LEU A 155 -30.27 2.75 9.90
C LEU A 155 -29.38 3.64 9.01
N ILE A 156 -29.72 4.93 8.89
CA ILE A 156 -28.94 5.91 8.11
C ILE A 156 -27.57 6.11 8.78
N TYR A 157 -27.56 6.26 10.11
CA TYR A 157 -26.32 6.39 10.87
C TYR A 157 -25.44 5.14 10.74
N LEU A 158 -26.04 3.96 10.80
CA LEU A 158 -25.34 2.68 10.71
C LEU A 158 -24.69 2.47 9.32
N CYS A 159 -25.43 2.76 8.25
CA CYS A 159 -24.98 2.59 6.87
C CYS A 159 -23.97 3.66 6.41
N TYR A 160 -24.03 4.89 6.93
CA TYR A 160 -23.08 5.94 6.58
C TYR A 160 -21.82 5.95 7.46
N TRP A 161 -21.94 5.63 8.74
CA TRP A 161 -20.83 5.78 9.69
C TRP A 161 -20.36 4.44 10.25
N VAL A 162 -21.22 3.71 10.95
CA VAL A 162 -20.77 2.55 11.75
C VAL A 162 -20.17 1.46 10.86
N ILE A 163 -20.90 1.04 9.81
CA ILE A 163 -20.43 -0.04 8.94
C ILE A 163 -19.20 0.40 8.11
N PRO A 164 -19.23 1.54 7.39
CA PRO A 164 -18.09 1.92 6.55
C PRO A 164 -16.80 2.11 7.35
N PHE A 165 -16.85 2.79 8.49
CA PHE A 165 -15.66 3.02 9.31
C PHE A 165 -15.23 1.77 10.09
N GLY A 166 -16.16 0.86 10.40
CA GLY A 166 -15.84 -0.48 10.87
C GLY A 166 -15.04 -1.27 9.83
N ILE A 167 -15.49 -1.30 8.58
CA ILE A 167 -14.76 -1.92 7.46
C ILE A 167 -13.37 -1.29 7.29
N LEU A 168 -13.29 0.04 7.32
CA LEU A 168 -12.02 0.78 7.21
C LEU A 168 -11.04 0.37 8.32
N SER A 169 -11.52 0.25 9.56
CA SER A 169 -10.72 -0.15 10.71
C SER A 169 -10.23 -1.60 10.58
N VAL A 170 -11.10 -2.52 10.18
CA VAL A 170 -10.74 -3.92 9.91
C VAL A 170 -9.72 -4.02 8.78
N ALA A 171 -9.88 -3.24 7.71
CA ALA A 171 -8.93 -3.20 6.61
C ALA A 171 -7.55 -2.67 7.06
N ALA A 172 -7.52 -1.63 7.89
CA ALA A 172 -6.27 -1.09 8.43
C ALA A 172 -5.55 -2.09 9.35
N ILE A 173 -6.26 -2.72 10.29
CA ILE A 173 -5.70 -3.75 11.19
C ILE A 173 -5.27 -4.98 10.38
N GLY A 174 -6.11 -5.45 9.47
CA GLY A 174 -5.84 -6.59 8.60
C GLY A 174 -4.63 -6.38 7.71
N SER A 175 -4.41 -5.15 7.24
CA SER A 175 -3.21 -4.78 6.46
C SER A 175 -1.93 -5.01 7.27
N ARG A 176 -1.93 -4.60 8.54
CA ARG A 176 -0.78 -4.80 9.44
C ARG A 176 -0.56 -6.28 9.74
N LEU A 177 -1.62 -7.02 10.07
CA LEU A 177 -1.53 -8.46 10.33
C LEU A 177 -1.05 -9.23 9.09
N LEU A 178 -1.49 -8.85 7.89
CA LEU A 178 -1.04 -9.46 6.64
C LEU A 178 0.43 -9.15 6.39
N ALA A 179 0.86 -7.90 6.60
CA ALA A 179 2.26 -7.52 6.50
C ALA A 179 3.11 -8.29 7.51
N ASP A 180 2.70 -8.39 8.78
CA ASP A 180 3.41 -9.14 9.83
C ASP A 180 3.53 -10.63 9.48
N ARG A 181 2.44 -11.27 9.01
CA ARG A 181 2.46 -12.69 8.61
C ARG A 181 3.34 -12.96 7.39
N MET A 182 3.32 -12.06 6.41
CA MET A 182 4.16 -12.20 5.22
C MET A 182 5.61 -11.84 5.52
N THR A 183 5.84 -10.97 6.51
CA THR A 183 7.18 -10.57 6.97
C THR A 183 7.81 -11.55 7.95
N ALA A 184 7.02 -12.37 8.64
CA ALA A 184 7.50 -13.43 9.53
C ALA A 184 8.41 -14.45 8.81
N GLY A 185 8.32 -14.57 7.48
CA GLY A 185 9.22 -15.38 6.66
C GLY A 185 10.55 -14.70 6.28
N PHE A 186 10.78 -13.43 6.62
CA PHE A 186 11.99 -12.70 6.20
C PHE A 186 13.25 -13.05 6.99
N GLY A 187 13.12 -13.60 8.21
CA GLY A 187 14.26 -14.26 8.86
C GLY A 187 14.75 -15.45 8.02
N ASP A 188 13.82 -16.22 7.45
CA ASP A 188 14.17 -17.41 6.67
C ASP A 188 14.23 -17.16 5.16
N ALA A 189 14.16 -15.90 4.72
CA ALA A 189 14.22 -15.53 3.32
C ALA A 189 15.65 -15.73 2.80
N VAL A 190 15.74 -16.45 1.68
CA VAL A 190 17.01 -16.74 1.02
C VAL A 190 17.55 -15.45 0.40
N ARG A 191 18.59 -14.88 1.02
CA ARG A 191 19.37 -13.76 0.48
C ARG A 191 20.28 -14.29 -0.63
N LYS A 192 20.36 -13.56 -1.74
CA LYS A 192 21.25 -13.86 -2.86
C LYS A 192 22.44 -12.90 -2.77
N THR A 193 23.66 -13.43 -2.75
CA THR A 193 24.90 -12.64 -2.86
C THR A 193 25.86 -13.34 -3.83
N SER A 194 26.83 -12.64 -4.38
CA SER A 194 27.87 -13.25 -5.22
C SER A 194 29.24 -12.90 -4.68
N PHE A 195 30.14 -13.89 -4.69
CA PHE A 195 31.53 -13.69 -4.29
C PHE A 195 32.45 -14.13 -5.43
N VAL A 196 33.66 -13.58 -5.45
CA VAL A 196 34.67 -13.92 -6.45
C VAL A 196 35.61 -14.96 -5.86
N ALA A 197 35.84 -16.05 -6.58
CA ALA A 197 36.84 -17.06 -6.21
C ALA A 197 37.50 -17.65 -7.46
N PHE A 198 38.64 -18.32 -7.27
CA PHE A 198 39.30 -19.02 -8.37
C PHE A 198 38.47 -20.20 -8.86
N ILE A 199 38.68 -20.54 -10.13
CA ILE A 199 37.96 -21.59 -10.84
C ILE A 199 38.28 -23.00 -10.30
N ASP A 200 39.51 -23.19 -9.82
CA ASP A 200 40.06 -24.49 -9.40
C ASP A 200 39.93 -24.73 -7.89
N LEU A 201 39.14 -23.91 -7.16
CA LEU A 201 38.93 -24.16 -5.74
C LEU A 201 38.14 -25.45 -5.52
N GLU A 202 38.54 -26.17 -4.48
CA GLU A 202 37.76 -27.30 -3.96
C GLU A 202 36.41 -26.83 -3.40
N ILE A 203 35.42 -27.71 -3.46
CA ILE A 203 34.05 -27.43 -3.03
C ILE A 203 34.02 -26.93 -1.58
N ASP A 204 34.78 -27.55 -0.68
CA ASP A 204 34.83 -27.17 0.73
C ASP A 204 35.38 -25.75 0.94
N GLN A 205 36.37 -25.36 0.13
CA GLN A 205 36.95 -24.02 0.18
C GLN A 205 35.97 -22.97 -0.38
N LEU A 206 35.19 -23.31 -1.41
CA LEU A 206 34.11 -22.45 -1.91
C LEU A 206 33.03 -22.25 -0.86
N TYR A 207 32.61 -23.31 -0.15
CA TYR A 207 31.64 -23.21 0.93
C TYR A 207 32.16 -22.39 2.11
N TYR A 208 33.45 -22.51 2.44
CA TYR A 208 34.09 -21.68 3.46
C TYR A 208 34.05 -20.20 3.08
N LEU A 209 34.45 -19.86 1.84
CA LEU A 209 34.43 -18.48 1.36
C LEU A 209 33.01 -17.91 1.29
N ALA A 210 32.03 -18.69 0.83
CA ALA A 210 30.63 -18.30 0.83
C ALA A 210 30.14 -17.98 2.25
N THR A 211 30.56 -18.78 3.24
CA THR A 211 30.21 -18.60 4.65
C THR A 211 30.83 -17.35 5.24
N GLU A 212 32.12 -17.12 5.00
CA GLU A 212 32.80 -15.90 5.46
C GLU A 212 32.26 -14.64 4.79
N HIS A 213 31.91 -14.72 3.50
CA HIS A 213 31.26 -13.61 2.81
C HIS A 213 29.88 -13.31 3.42
N ALA A 214 29.07 -14.34 3.63
CA ALA A 214 27.76 -14.19 4.28
C ALA A 214 27.89 -13.58 5.67
N LYS A 215 28.85 -14.04 6.50
CA LYS A 215 29.10 -13.50 7.85
C LYS A 215 29.49 -12.02 7.87
N ARG A 216 30.12 -11.51 6.81
CA ARG A 216 30.48 -10.09 6.70
C ARG A 216 29.28 -9.21 6.32
N GLU A 217 28.28 -9.78 5.66
CA GLU A 217 27.07 -9.05 5.24
C GLU A 217 26.00 -8.96 6.36
N ILE A 218 26.02 -9.87 7.33
CA ILE A 218 25.05 -9.87 8.45
C ILE A 218 25.43 -8.92 9.57
N GLY A 219 24.41 -8.36 10.24
CA GLY A 219 24.56 -7.42 11.35
C GLY A 219 24.97 -8.09 12.67
N PRO A 220 25.42 -7.32 13.68
CA PRO A 220 25.77 -7.86 14.98
C PRO A 220 24.56 -8.55 15.64
N GLY A 221 24.72 -9.81 16.05
CA GLY A 221 23.67 -10.63 16.69
C GLY A 221 22.92 -11.60 15.76
N GLU A 222 23.25 -11.61 14.46
CA GLU A 222 22.66 -12.50 13.47
C GLU A 222 23.59 -13.68 13.12
N GLU A 223 23.02 -14.78 12.65
CA GLU A 223 23.74 -15.98 12.18
C GLU A 223 23.26 -16.36 10.79
N ALA A 224 24.19 -16.45 9.84
CA ALA A 224 23.94 -16.95 8.49
C ALA A 224 23.89 -18.49 8.53
N TYR A 225 22.84 -19.07 7.95
CA TYR A 225 22.63 -20.52 7.93
C TYR A 225 22.05 -20.97 6.58
N ASN A 226 22.09 -22.28 6.32
CA ASN A 226 21.64 -22.89 5.06
C ASN A 226 22.24 -22.18 3.83
N ILE A 227 23.58 -22.12 3.81
CA ILE A 227 24.34 -21.49 2.74
C ILE A 227 24.46 -22.48 1.58
N THR A 228 24.09 -22.04 0.38
CA THR A 228 24.17 -22.82 -0.85
C THR A 228 24.92 -22.03 -1.91
N VAL A 229 25.93 -22.65 -2.52
CA VAL A 229 26.68 -22.08 -3.64
C VAL A 229 26.03 -22.56 -4.94
N GLY A 230 25.73 -21.62 -5.83
CA GLY A 230 25.17 -21.89 -7.14
C GLY A 230 26.23 -22.31 -8.17
N THR A 231 25.79 -22.51 -9.40
CA THR A 231 26.67 -22.89 -10.51
C THR A 231 27.65 -21.77 -10.87
N LYS A 232 28.83 -22.16 -11.37
CA LYS A 232 29.90 -21.29 -11.88
C LYS A 232 29.32 -20.14 -12.71
N GLY A 233 29.53 -18.90 -12.27
CA GLY A 233 29.03 -17.71 -12.92
C GLY A 233 29.98 -17.18 -13.99
N THR A 234 29.87 -15.89 -14.30
CA THR A 234 30.64 -15.26 -15.38
C THR A 234 32.09 -15.01 -14.95
N PRO A 235 33.07 -15.27 -15.85
CA PRO A 235 34.47 -14.91 -15.62
C PRO A 235 34.62 -13.39 -15.54
N LEU A 236 35.62 -12.95 -14.78
CA LEU A 236 35.93 -11.54 -14.66
C LEU A 236 36.63 -11.05 -15.94
N VAL A 237 36.24 -9.85 -16.38
CA VAL A 237 36.82 -9.24 -17.58
C VAL A 237 38.32 -8.99 -17.33
N GLY A 238 39.18 -9.71 -18.06
CA GLY A 238 40.64 -9.60 -17.96
C GLY A 238 41.32 -10.61 -17.02
N ASP A 239 40.58 -11.48 -16.35
CA ASP A 239 41.13 -12.59 -15.55
C ASP A 239 40.22 -13.82 -15.64
N GLU A 240 40.59 -14.76 -16.51
CA GLU A 240 39.83 -16.02 -16.69
C GLU A 240 40.03 -17.01 -15.55
N THR A 241 40.99 -16.79 -14.65
CA THR A 241 41.25 -17.69 -13.52
C THR A 241 40.26 -17.49 -12.38
N ARG A 242 39.51 -16.37 -12.39
CA ARG A 242 38.54 -16.00 -11.35
C ARG A 242 37.14 -15.82 -11.93
N VAL A 243 36.16 -16.35 -11.23
CA VAL A 243 34.76 -16.30 -11.62
C VAL A 243 33.90 -15.81 -10.46
N SER A 244 32.78 -15.18 -10.82
CA SER A 244 31.73 -14.87 -9.85
C SER A 244 30.97 -16.15 -9.52
N TRP A 245 30.80 -16.44 -8.24
CA TRP A 245 30.00 -17.55 -7.74
C TRP A 245 28.73 -16.99 -7.11
N PRO A 246 27.54 -17.25 -7.66
CA PRO A 246 26.30 -16.92 -7.00
C PRO A 246 26.18 -17.78 -5.74
N SER A 247 25.71 -17.18 -4.65
CA SER A 247 25.50 -17.85 -3.38
C SER A 247 24.23 -17.37 -2.74
N THR A 248 23.67 -18.25 -1.91
CA THR A 248 22.39 -18.03 -1.25
C THR A 248 22.52 -18.40 0.21
N TYR A 249 21.93 -17.61 1.11
CA TYR A 249 21.98 -17.89 2.54
C TYR A 249 20.74 -17.36 3.25
N LYS A 250 20.42 -17.91 4.42
CA LYS A 250 19.32 -17.44 5.29
C LYS A 250 19.91 -16.85 6.57
N VAL A 251 19.13 -16.03 7.29
CA VAL A 251 19.65 -15.28 8.46
C VAL A 251 18.71 -15.43 9.65
N ARG A 252 19.19 -16.06 10.73
CA ARG A 252 18.43 -16.14 11.98
C ARG A 252 19.08 -15.32 13.07
N GLN A 253 18.32 -14.97 14.10
CA GLN A 253 18.92 -14.46 15.33
C GLN A 253 19.76 -15.54 15.99
N ARG A 254 20.97 -15.18 16.42
CA ARG A 254 21.85 -16.07 17.15
C ARG A 254 21.19 -16.39 18.50
N ARG A 255 20.86 -17.66 18.74
CA ARG A 255 20.46 -18.12 20.08
C ARG A 255 21.70 -18.02 20.97
N GLY A 256 21.68 -17.06 21.90
CA GLY A 256 22.65 -16.98 23.00
C GLY A 256 22.47 -18.11 23.98
#